data_AF-A0A3Q0IZM1-F1
#
_entry.id   AF-A0A3Q0IZM1-F1
#
_cell.length_a   1.000
_cell.length_b   1.000
_cell.length_c   1.000
_cell.angle_alpha   90.00
_cell.angle_beta   90.00
_cell.angle_gamma   90.00
#
_symmetry.space_group_name_H-M   'P 1'
#
loop_
_entity.id
_entity.type
_entity.pdbx_description
1 polymer ?
#
loop_
_entity_poly.entity_id
_entity_poly.type
_entity_poly.pdbx_seq_one_letter_code
_entity_poly.pdbx_strand_id
1 'polypeptide(L)'
;MSDIDVVPYNAALLTDWEIDALFRIRTVEQITSSKLTLSSLIQLLDQISNIVITSQVGDAVLSAVQHAEHTQSALDLSDLGSALTLSREAFNQSEAAFTHPSLLALLYFPDDQKYAVYIPLFLPVMIPVILSLHAIIDWVKKKLPENVLQHIQLPCIPDQTQLYDNADEKED
;
A
#
# COMPACT_ATOMS: atom_id res chain seq x y z
N MET A 1 -64.58 25.66 -12.64
CA MET A 1 -64.47 24.29 -12.15
C MET A 1 -63.78 23.52 -13.25
N SER A 2 -62.47 23.28 -13.11
CA SER A 2 -61.61 22.70 -14.13
C SER A 2 -61.97 21.23 -14.34
N ASP A 3 -62.45 20.88 -15.53
CA ASP A 3 -62.45 19.51 -16.02
C ASP A 3 -60.99 19.04 -16.05
N ILE A 4 -60.67 18.12 -15.14
CA ILE A 4 -59.44 17.37 -15.15
C ILE A 4 -59.65 16.33 -16.23
N ASP A 5 -59.05 16.55 -17.40
CA ASP A 5 -58.93 15.52 -18.43
C ASP A 5 -58.15 14.35 -17.84
N VAL A 6 -58.90 13.38 -17.31
CA VAL A 6 -58.40 12.08 -16.90
C VAL A 6 -57.94 11.39 -18.19
N VAL A 7 -56.66 11.57 -18.53
CA VAL A 7 -56.00 10.79 -19.57
C VAL A 7 -56.21 9.32 -19.20
N PRO A 8 -56.88 8.53 -20.06
CA PRO A 8 -57.17 7.15 -19.74
C PRO A 8 -55.83 6.45 -19.54
N TYR A 9 -55.61 5.88 -18.34
CA TYR A 9 -54.52 4.96 -18.07
C TYR A 9 -54.80 3.70 -18.87
N ASN A 10 -54.52 3.77 -20.17
CA ASN A 10 -54.23 2.62 -20.96
C ASN A 10 -53.03 1.97 -20.26
N ALA A 11 -53.27 0.85 -19.60
CA ALA A 11 -52.24 -0.15 -19.29
C ALA A 11 -51.66 -0.75 -20.60
N ALA A 12 -51.50 0.08 -21.62
CA ALA A 12 -50.95 -0.21 -22.91
C ALA A 12 -49.44 -0.01 -22.78
N LEU A 13 -48.74 -1.14 -22.82
CA LEU A 13 -47.41 -1.32 -23.40
C LEU A 13 -46.69 0.01 -23.72
N LEU A 14 -45.59 0.28 -22.98
CA LEU A 14 -44.68 1.39 -23.25
C LEU A 14 -44.41 1.50 -24.76
N THR A 15 -44.54 2.70 -25.31
CA THR A 15 -44.26 2.91 -26.74
C THR A 15 -42.76 2.84 -27.00
N ASP A 16 -42.34 2.41 -28.21
CA ASP A 16 -40.93 2.15 -28.51
C ASP A 16 -40.03 3.37 -28.25
N TRP A 17 -40.50 4.58 -28.54
CA TRP A 17 -39.74 5.81 -28.28
C TRP A 17 -39.58 6.13 -26.78
N GLU A 18 -40.53 5.73 -25.94
CA GLU A 18 -40.43 5.88 -24.48
C GLU A 18 -39.37 4.93 -23.92
N ILE A 19 -39.32 3.71 -24.45
CA ILE A 19 -38.31 2.70 -24.10
C ILE A 19 -36.93 3.22 -24.53
N ASP A 20 -36.79 3.70 -25.76
CA ASP A 20 -35.54 4.25 -26.27
C ASP A 20 -35.06 5.46 -25.45
N ALA A 21 -35.98 6.36 -25.08
CA ALA A 21 -35.67 7.49 -24.22
C ALA A 21 -35.19 7.02 -22.84
N LEU A 22 -35.85 6.03 -22.25
CA LEU A 22 -35.45 5.45 -20.98
C LEU A 22 -34.06 4.81 -21.06
N PHE A 23 -33.77 4.06 -22.11
CA PHE A 23 -32.45 3.44 -22.31
C PHE A 23 -31.35 4.49 -22.41
N ARG A 24 -31.57 5.57 -23.16
CA ARG A 24 -30.61 6.68 -23.25
C ARG A 24 -30.37 7.34 -21.90
N ILE A 25 -31.43 7.68 -21.17
CA ILE A 25 -31.34 8.28 -19.84
C ILE A 25 -30.55 7.38 -18.89
N ARG A 26 -30.92 6.09 -18.80
CA ARG A 26 -30.24 5.13 -17.93
C ARG A 26 -28.79 4.89 -18.30
N THR A 27 -28.48 4.85 -19.58
CA THR A 27 -27.10 4.68 -20.07
C THR A 27 -26.23 5.85 -19.63
N VAL A 28 -26.72 7.09 -19.83
CA VAL A 28 -26.00 8.31 -19.44
C VAL A 28 -25.83 8.39 -17.91
N GLU A 29 -26.88 8.05 -17.15
CA GLU A 29 -26.82 7.99 -15.69
C GLU A 29 -25.73 7.00 -15.22
N GLN A 30 -25.68 5.78 -15.78
CA GLN A 30 -24.72 4.77 -15.36
C GLN A 30 -23.28 5.13 -15.72
N ILE A 31 -23.02 5.64 -16.93
CA ILE A 31 -21.67 6.12 -17.29
C ILE A 31 -21.25 7.27 -16.35
N THR A 32 -22.16 8.23 -16.11
CA THR A 32 -21.86 9.38 -15.26
C THR A 32 -21.55 8.93 -13.83
N SER A 33 -22.36 8.05 -13.28
CA SER A 33 -22.12 7.47 -11.95
C SER A 33 -20.81 6.69 -11.91
N SER A 34 -20.50 5.87 -12.92
CA SER A 34 -19.23 5.13 -13.02
C SER A 34 -18.04 6.07 -13.01
N LYS A 35 -18.09 7.14 -13.82
CA LYS A 35 -17.05 8.18 -13.87
C LYS A 35 -16.86 8.87 -12.53
N LEU A 36 -17.96 9.21 -11.83
CA LEU A 36 -17.89 9.80 -10.50
C LEU A 36 -17.26 8.83 -9.49
N THR A 37 -17.67 7.57 -9.49
CA THR A 37 -17.10 6.53 -8.62
C THR A 37 -15.59 6.34 -8.86
N LEU A 38 -15.16 6.25 -10.13
CA LEU A 38 -13.74 6.16 -10.48
C LEU A 38 -12.97 7.42 -10.09
N SER A 39 -13.57 8.61 -10.25
CA SER A 39 -12.96 9.87 -9.84
C SER A 39 -12.79 9.91 -8.31
N SER A 40 -13.80 9.49 -7.54
CA SER A 40 -13.70 9.39 -6.10
C SER A 40 -12.66 8.36 -5.67
N LEU A 41 -12.56 7.23 -6.37
CA LEU A 41 -11.50 6.24 -6.16
C LEU A 41 -10.12 6.87 -6.30
N ILE A 42 -9.86 7.57 -7.41
CA ILE A 42 -8.57 8.24 -7.65
C ILE A 42 -8.26 9.25 -6.54
N GLN A 43 -9.24 10.04 -6.10
CA GLN A 43 -9.07 11.00 -5.01
C GLN A 43 -8.71 10.32 -3.68
N LEU A 44 -9.31 9.17 -3.37
CA LEU A 44 -8.97 8.39 -2.17
C LEU A 44 -7.55 7.80 -2.27
N LEU A 45 -7.17 7.32 -3.45
CA LEU A 45 -5.83 6.78 -3.71
C LEU A 45 -4.74 7.86 -3.58
N ASP A 46 -5.02 9.10 -3.97
CA ASP A 46 -4.09 10.23 -3.85
C ASP A 46 -3.88 10.66 -2.38
N GLN A 47 -4.95 10.70 -1.59
CA GLN A 47 -4.88 11.09 -0.17
C GLN A 47 -4.14 10.09 0.71
N ILE A 48 -4.15 8.80 0.37
CA ILE A 48 -3.58 7.73 1.17
C ILE A 48 -2.38 7.16 0.38
N SER A 49 -1.23 7.82 0.47
CA SER A 49 -0.04 7.58 -0.38
C SER A 49 0.67 6.21 -0.19
N ASN A 50 0.10 5.27 0.56
CA ASN A 50 0.69 3.95 0.84
C ASN A 50 -0.28 2.78 0.55
N ILE A 51 -1.07 2.92 -0.52
CA ILE A 51 -2.03 1.90 -0.95
C ILE A 51 -1.37 0.89 -1.89
N VAL A 52 -1.36 -0.38 -1.48
CA VAL A 52 -1.06 -1.50 -2.38
C VAL A 52 -2.32 -1.79 -3.20
N ILE A 53 -2.33 -1.39 -4.47
CA ILE A 53 -3.40 -1.74 -5.41
C ILE A 53 -3.29 -3.24 -5.70
N THR A 54 -4.33 -4.00 -5.35
CA THR A 54 -4.41 -5.42 -5.70
C THR A 54 -4.71 -5.56 -7.19
N SER A 55 -4.22 -6.63 -7.84
CA SER A 55 -4.50 -6.90 -9.24
C SER A 55 -6.00 -6.89 -9.53
N GLN A 56 -6.81 -7.45 -8.64
CA GLN A 56 -8.26 -7.48 -8.75
C GLN A 56 -8.90 -6.08 -8.84
N VAL A 57 -8.43 -5.11 -8.05
CA VAL A 57 -8.93 -3.72 -8.12
C VAL A 57 -8.47 -3.07 -9.43
N GLY A 58 -7.22 -3.28 -9.84
CA GLY A 58 -6.70 -2.77 -11.10
C GLY A 58 -7.46 -3.31 -12.32
N ASP A 59 -7.74 -4.61 -12.33
CA ASP A 59 -8.48 -5.29 -13.40
C ASP A 59 -9.94 -4.80 -13.46
N ALA A 60 -10.59 -4.60 -12.31
CA ALA A 60 -11.94 -4.06 -12.24
C ALA A 60 -12.01 -2.60 -12.74
N VAL A 61 -11.04 -1.75 -12.38
CA VAL A 61 -10.95 -0.37 -12.91
C VAL A 61 -10.72 -0.37 -14.42
N LEU A 62 -9.79 -1.20 -14.92
CA LEU A 62 -9.54 -1.31 -16.34
C LEU A 62 -10.78 -1.77 -17.09
N SER A 63 -11.45 -2.81 -16.59
CA SER A 63 -12.69 -3.33 -17.17
C SER A 63 -13.78 -2.27 -17.18
N ALA A 64 -13.94 -1.49 -16.09
CA ALA A 64 -14.90 -0.40 -16.03
C ALA A 64 -14.68 0.65 -17.12
N VAL A 65 -13.42 1.07 -17.32
CA VAL A 65 -13.05 2.03 -18.38
C VAL A 65 -13.30 1.45 -19.76
N GLN A 66 -12.88 0.20 -20.01
CA GLN A 66 -13.13 -0.47 -21.29
C GLN A 66 -14.63 -0.57 -21.60
N HIS A 67 -15.46 -0.99 -20.64
CA HIS A 67 -16.90 -1.05 -20.84
C HIS A 67 -17.53 0.34 -21.08
N ALA A 68 -17.01 1.39 -20.45
CA ALA A 68 -17.45 2.76 -20.73
C ALA A 68 -17.10 3.20 -22.17
N GLU A 69 -15.90 2.89 -22.66
CA GLU A 69 -15.49 3.16 -24.05
C GLU A 69 -16.34 2.37 -25.06
N HIS A 70 -16.58 1.09 -24.79
CA HIS A 70 -17.46 0.25 -25.61
C HIS A 70 -18.90 0.76 -25.60
N THR A 71 -19.37 1.31 -24.47
CA THR A 71 -20.69 1.93 -24.41
C THR A 71 -20.77 3.13 -25.35
N GLN A 72 -19.77 4.02 -25.34
CA GLN A 72 -19.73 5.16 -26.26
C GLN A 72 -19.77 4.68 -27.72
N SER A 73 -18.99 3.65 -28.05
CA SER A 73 -19.00 3.05 -29.39
C SER A 73 -20.36 2.46 -29.76
N ALA A 74 -21.06 1.82 -28.82
CA ALA A 74 -22.41 1.29 -29.03
C ALA A 74 -23.46 2.40 -29.22
N LEU A 75 -23.33 3.51 -28.48
CA LEU A 75 -24.17 4.70 -28.66
C LEU A 75 -23.98 5.33 -30.05
N ASP A 76 -22.74 5.38 -30.54
CA ASP A 76 -22.42 5.91 -31.88
C ASP A 76 -23.02 5.04 -32.99
N LEU A 77 -23.14 3.73 -32.76
CA LEU A 77 -23.82 2.78 -33.65
C LEU A 77 -25.35 2.74 -33.47
N SER A 78 -25.91 3.58 -32.59
CA SER A 78 -27.32 3.62 -32.21
C SER A 78 -27.86 2.28 -31.63
N ASP A 79 -26.98 1.43 -31.10
CA ASP A 79 -27.34 0.20 -30.40
C ASP A 79 -27.56 0.48 -28.91
N LEU A 80 -28.78 0.94 -28.57
CA LEU A 80 -29.16 1.32 -27.21
C LEU A 80 -29.20 0.15 -26.23
N GLY A 81 -29.49 -1.07 -26.72
CA GLY A 81 -29.54 -2.26 -25.89
C GLY A 81 -28.15 -2.64 -25.39
N SER A 82 -27.19 -2.77 -26.32
CA SER A 82 -25.80 -3.04 -25.98
C SER A 82 -25.19 -1.91 -25.14
N ALA A 83 -25.48 -0.64 -25.48
CA ALA A 83 -25.02 0.50 -24.69
C ALA A 83 -25.53 0.45 -23.24
N LEU A 84 -26.80 0.09 -23.02
CA LEU A 84 -27.34 -0.03 -21.66
C LEU A 84 -26.64 -1.15 -20.89
N THR A 85 -26.44 -2.32 -21.50
CA THR A 85 -25.75 -3.45 -20.86
C THR A 85 -24.30 -3.12 -20.53
N LEU A 86 -23.56 -2.52 -21.46
CA LEU A 86 -22.16 -2.12 -21.26
C LEU A 86 -22.03 -1.01 -20.20
N SER A 87 -22.95 -0.03 -20.18
CA SER A 87 -22.93 1.01 -19.15
C SER A 87 -23.19 0.45 -17.76
N ARG A 88 -24.05 -0.56 -17.65
CA ARG A 88 -24.29 -1.27 -16.39
C ARG A 88 -23.06 -2.00 -15.93
N GLU A 89 -22.36 -2.68 -16.85
CA GLU A 89 -21.14 -3.38 -16.50
C GLU A 89 -20.04 -2.41 -16.07
N ALA A 90 -19.87 -1.29 -16.77
CA ALA A 90 -18.94 -0.23 -16.38
C ALA A 90 -19.22 0.28 -14.96
N PHE A 91 -20.49 0.54 -14.65
CA PHE A 91 -20.93 0.97 -13.32
C PHE A 91 -20.63 -0.10 -12.26
N ASN A 92 -21.07 -1.33 -12.48
CA ASN A 92 -20.86 -2.44 -11.54
C ASN A 92 -19.36 -2.68 -11.25
N GLN A 93 -18.51 -2.68 -12.27
CA GLN A 93 -17.06 -2.87 -12.10
C GLN A 93 -16.42 -1.70 -11.35
N SER A 94 -16.86 -0.45 -11.62
CA SER A 94 -16.37 0.71 -10.88
C SER A 94 -16.76 0.67 -9.40
N GLU A 95 -17.98 0.25 -9.08
CA GLU A 95 -18.42 0.06 -7.68
C GLU A 95 -17.71 -1.11 -7.01
N ALA A 96 -17.53 -2.23 -7.71
CA ALA A 96 -16.80 -3.39 -7.19
C ALA A 96 -15.35 -3.04 -6.86
N ALA A 97 -14.69 -2.24 -7.70
CA ALA A 97 -13.37 -1.71 -7.42
C ALA A 97 -13.37 -0.81 -6.19
N PHE A 98 -14.28 0.17 -6.11
CA PHE A 98 -14.35 1.14 -5.01
C PHE A 98 -14.68 0.51 -3.66
N THR A 99 -15.55 -0.51 -3.64
CA THR A 99 -16.00 -1.21 -2.43
C THR A 99 -15.12 -2.38 -2.03
N HIS A 100 -14.00 -2.60 -2.74
CA HIS A 100 -13.13 -3.74 -2.47
C HIS A 100 -12.54 -3.69 -1.04
N PRO A 101 -12.53 -4.81 -0.28
CA PRO A 101 -12.08 -4.82 1.12
C PRO A 101 -10.66 -4.31 1.33
N SER A 102 -9.77 -4.45 0.33
CA SER A 102 -8.41 -3.90 0.42
C SER A 102 -8.43 -2.38 0.55
N LEU A 103 -9.31 -1.68 -0.18
CA LEU A 103 -9.47 -0.22 -0.10
C LEU A 103 -10.11 0.22 1.23
N LEU A 104 -11.02 -0.57 1.78
CA LEU A 104 -11.61 -0.33 3.11
C LEU A 104 -10.63 -0.62 4.25
N ALA A 105 -9.78 -1.64 4.11
CA ALA A 105 -8.76 -1.98 5.09
C ALA A 105 -7.73 -0.85 5.25
N LEU A 106 -7.49 -0.05 4.21
CA LEU A 106 -6.59 1.11 4.25
C LEU A 106 -7.14 2.26 5.10
N LEU A 107 -8.46 2.35 5.32
CA LEU A 107 -9.06 3.21 6.35
C LEU A 107 -8.91 2.63 7.77
N TYR A 108 -8.64 1.33 7.92
CA TYR A 108 -8.64 0.63 9.20
C TYR A 108 -7.24 0.39 9.80
N PHE A 109 -6.16 0.79 9.14
CA PHE A 109 -4.82 0.63 9.71
C PHE A 109 -4.13 1.96 9.98
N PRO A 110 -4.50 2.64 11.07
CA PRO A 110 -3.67 3.68 11.62
C PRO A 110 -2.46 2.98 12.22
N ASP A 111 -1.34 3.09 11.51
CA ASP A 111 -0.03 2.89 12.11
C ASP A 111 0.15 3.73 13.40
N ASP A 112 -0.68 4.75 13.63
CA ASP A 112 -0.73 5.55 14.84
C ASP A 112 -1.44 4.89 16.05
N GLN A 113 -2.34 3.92 15.86
CA GLN A 113 -2.99 3.23 17.00
C GLN A 113 -2.16 2.06 17.55
N LYS A 114 -1.20 1.51 16.77
CA LYS A 114 -0.24 0.53 17.28
C LYS A 114 0.65 1.16 18.35
N TYR A 115 1.05 2.42 18.17
CA TYR A 115 1.86 3.14 19.15
C TYR A 115 1.08 3.45 20.43
N ALA A 116 -0.22 3.75 20.35
CA ALA A 116 -1.05 3.95 21.54
C ALA A 116 -1.16 2.69 22.43
N VAL A 117 -1.09 1.49 21.84
CA VAL A 117 -1.08 0.22 22.58
C VAL A 117 0.34 -0.17 23.02
N TYR A 118 1.35 0.01 22.17
CA TYR A 118 2.72 -0.43 22.42
C TYR A 118 3.54 0.53 23.29
N ILE A 119 3.31 1.85 23.23
CA ILE A 119 4.03 2.83 24.04
C ILE A 119 3.84 2.54 25.54
N PRO A 120 2.62 2.42 26.12
CA PRO A 120 2.49 2.14 27.55
C PRO A 120 3.05 0.77 27.98
N LEU A 121 3.05 -0.23 27.09
CA LEU A 121 3.54 -1.58 27.38
C LEU A 121 5.07 -1.69 27.33
N PHE A 122 5.71 -1.07 26.33
CA PHE A 122 7.14 -1.20 26.09
C PHE A 122 7.98 -0.07 26.68
N LEU A 123 7.41 1.12 26.91
CA LEU A 123 8.13 2.25 27.53
C LEU A 123 8.76 1.90 28.89
N PRO A 124 8.08 1.17 29.82
CA PRO A 124 8.67 0.80 31.10
C PRO A 124 9.87 -0.13 30.98
N VAL A 125 9.90 -0.99 29.95
CA VAL A 125 11.00 -1.95 29.71
C VAL A 125 12.14 -1.31 28.92
N MET A 126 11.83 -0.38 28.01
CA MET A 126 12.82 0.30 27.18
C MET A 126 13.74 1.23 28.00
N ILE A 127 13.21 1.93 29.02
CA ILE A 127 13.99 2.85 29.87
C ILE A 127 15.21 2.16 30.54
N PRO A 128 15.05 1.08 31.33
CA PRO A 128 16.18 0.44 32.01
C PRO A 128 17.16 -0.23 31.04
N VAL A 129 16.68 -0.77 29.91
CA VAL A 129 17.55 -1.39 28.89
C VAL A 129 18.46 -0.35 28.25
N ILE A 130 17.93 0.82 27.88
CA ILE A 130 18.72 1.90 27.28
C ILE A 130 19.74 2.45 28.29
N LEU A 131 19.34 2.64 29.56
CA LEU A 131 20.25 3.09 30.62
C LEU A 131 21.38 2.07 30.87
N SER A 132 21.04 0.78 30.91
CA SER A 132 22.02 -0.31 31.06
C SER A 132 23.01 -0.33 29.89
N LEU A 133 22.52 -0.15 28.66
CA LEU A 133 23.36 -0.14 27.47
C LEU A 133 24.32 1.06 27.46
N HIS A 134 23.85 2.26 27.82
CA HIS A 134 24.70 3.45 27.95
C HIS A 134 25.78 3.25 29.02
N ALA A 135 25.42 2.71 30.18
CA ALA A 135 26.38 2.45 31.26
C ALA A 135 27.49 1.47 30.83
N ILE A 136 27.14 0.43 30.06
CA ILE A 136 28.12 -0.52 29.52
C ILE A 136 29.03 0.18 28.50
N ILE A 137 28.48 0.98 27.60
CA ILE A 137 29.28 1.73 26.60
C ILE A 137 30.24 2.70 27.28
N ASP A 138 29.76 3.45 28.29
CA ASP A 138 30.58 4.38 29.06
C ASP A 138 31.65 3.66 29.88
N TRP A 139 31.34 2.48 30.42
CA TRP A 139 32.29 1.62 31.10
C TRP A 139 33.37 1.10 30.14
N VAL A 140 32.98 0.66 28.94
CA VAL A 140 33.94 0.21 27.90
C VAL A 140 34.80 1.38 27.44
N LYS A 141 34.23 2.55 27.16
CA LYS A 141 34.98 3.76 26.76
C LYS A 141 35.93 4.24 27.86
N LYS A 142 35.51 4.21 29.13
CA LYS A 142 36.36 4.52 30.30
C LYS A 142 37.40 3.44 30.61
N LYS A 143 37.24 2.23 30.07
CA LYS A 143 38.22 1.14 30.17
C LYS A 143 39.16 1.07 28.97
N LEU A 144 38.94 1.93 27.97
CA LEU A 144 39.82 2.18 26.83
C LEU A 144 40.74 3.43 26.89
N PRO A 145 40.98 4.14 28.02
CA PRO A 145 42.14 5.00 28.15
C PRO A 145 43.34 4.21 28.69
N GLU A 146 44.34 4.08 27.82
CA GLU A 146 45.77 4.01 28.12
C GLU A 146 46.23 3.07 29.24
N ASN A 147 46.26 1.75 29.01
CA ASN A 147 47.21 0.88 29.73
C ASN A 147 47.48 -0.46 29.03
N VAL A 148 47.72 -0.44 27.71
CA VAL A 148 48.19 -1.63 26.97
C VAL A 148 49.49 -1.35 26.17
N LEU A 149 50.09 -0.16 26.26
CA LEU A 149 51.41 0.13 25.66
C LEU A 149 52.51 0.40 26.69
N GLN A 150 52.47 -0.23 27.87
CA GLN A 150 53.63 -0.18 28.77
C GLN A 150 53.93 -1.47 29.54
N HIS A 151 53.24 -2.57 29.21
CA HIS A 151 53.53 -3.89 29.79
C HIS A 151 54.02 -4.93 28.78
N ILE A 152 54.33 -4.56 27.54
CA ILE A 152 55.20 -5.39 26.68
C ILE A 152 56.65 -5.08 27.06
N GLN A 153 57.00 -5.39 28.31
CA GLN A 153 58.37 -5.69 28.63
C GLN A 153 58.54 -7.15 28.20
N LEU A 154 59.05 -7.37 26.99
CA LEU A 154 59.50 -8.70 26.61
C LEU A 154 60.44 -9.17 27.72
N PRO A 155 60.23 -10.36 28.31
CA PRO A 155 61.25 -10.93 29.17
C PRO A 155 62.52 -11.03 28.35
N CYS A 156 63.60 -10.41 28.84
CA CYS A 156 64.93 -10.62 28.30
C CYS A 156 65.15 -12.14 28.20
N ILE A 157 65.21 -12.62 26.97
CA ILE A 157 65.66 -13.97 26.66
C ILE A 157 67.11 -14.05 27.17
N PRO A 158 67.47 -15.01 28.03
CA PRO A 158 68.86 -15.22 28.36
C PRO A 158 69.59 -15.60 27.07
N ASP A 159 70.64 -14.83 26.79
CA ASP A 159 71.52 -14.98 25.64
C ASP A 159 72.17 -16.38 25.66
N GLN A 160 71.62 -17.32 24.87
CA GLN A 160 72.21 -18.63 24.62
C GLN A 160 73.31 -18.52 23.57
N THR A 161 74.37 -17.79 23.89
CA THR A 161 75.58 -17.72 23.06
C THR A 161 76.82 -18.12 23.86
N GLN A 162 76.70 -19.26 24.55
CA GLN A 162 77.81 -20.05 25.13
C GLN A 162 77.79 -21.49 24.58
N LEU A 163 77.28 -21.67 23.36
CA LEU A 163 77.19 -22.97 22.69
C LEU A 163 77.83 -22.99 21.29
N TYR A 164 78.81 -22.12 21.04
CA TYR A 164 79.68 -22.10 19.85
C TYR A 164 81.09 -21.60 20.20
N ASP A 165 81.69 -22.11 21.27
CA ASP A 165 83.10 -21.80 21.59
C ASP A 165 83.89 -23.02 22.08
N ASN A 166 83.42 -24.24 21.76
CA ASN A 166 84.09 -25.50 22.09
C ASN A 166 83.93 -26.54 20.97
N ALA A 167 84.09 -26.12 19.72
CA ALA A 167 84.35 -27.04 18.62
C ALA A 167 85.45 -26.42 17.76
N ASP A 168 86.53 -27.20 17.58
CA ASP A 168 87.61 -26.99 16.63
C ASP A 168 88.82 -26.16 17.09
N GLU A 169 89.48 -26.62 18.16
CA GLU A 169 90.94 -26.70 18.16
C GLU A 169 91.34 -28.19 18.07
N LYS A 170 91.46 -28.70 16.84
CA LYS A 170 92.21 -29.90 16.42
C LYS A 170 92.60 -29.71 14.95
N GLU A 171 93.88 -29.44 14.70
CA GLU A 171 94.84 -30.42 14.15
C GLU A 171 94.52 -30.82 12.70
N ASP A 172 95.00 -30.01 11.73
CA ASP A 172 96.12 -30.34 10.81
C ASP A 172 96.22 -29.36 9.63
#